data_AF-A0A374BHX2-F1
#
_entry.id   AF-A0A374BHX2-F1
#
_cell.length_a   1.000
_cell.length_b   1.000
_cell.length_c   1.000
_cell.angle_alpha   90.00
_cell.angle_beta   90.00
_cell.angle_gamma   90.00
#
_symmetry.space_group_name_H-M   'P 1'
#
loop_
_entity.id
_entity.type
_entity.pdbx_description
1 polymer ?
#
loop_
_entity_poly.entity_id
_entity_poly.type
_entity_poly.pdbx_seq_one_letter_code
_entity_poly.pdbx_strand_id
1 'polypeptide(L)'
;MKNTKRLVSLFLSGIIIFSLVSCGLTDNIKNKMIDSDSKNTFSYAVNNGNLELFKELCEKYPDFDLDSISSSNTLLMNLLYTANCPRNIAYQMADIALENGADLYMSTPNGSSYIYNSVTDYEAVGVDNLQYLSSKGVDLRSVDDDILGNLLECCIDNNVNNLNSFKVFDYLTNQGLTVRKEFIEKEGLESKYYKFIQSPKAIQYVVSQYVDNGGTLDLPNYLTYAITGDIENALEAAKDSAISDDEFEVLFTYTQAFGTVKQYEELLGIYGEEWSKNPAVNAIVSCDNAEMLEYFIKDIMALEKTKEYNLNTDCFDVAAYYHYYDIFDVLINNGYDLYDDFLEKPLYGILGSCICSNDYDFDEFLKLYDYMEKKHEPINENYAANLFSDKIDLKSAKKYIDFFIDEKGIDFHLLSASDVQYDVAEYLYKKGRTLQAYDLSDAIRSQDLELIKLVQSQGADLNQLWYDFKDGDEWSREFDQCPEYTEQLEDTSHPNFTPRPSNFEMNINSINSEIVKYLIDNGMEIPDNALETAVYASKATVKVLIDAGADTDLKFDKLEPANGGGIVQKGDFDLADYYKHYDRDDLAELL
;
A
#
# COMPACT_ATOMS: atom_id res chain seq x y z
N MET A 1 30.29 -33.29 -31.19
CA MET A 1 29.01 -33.85 -31.68
C MET A 1 28.55 -34.97 -30.74
N LYS A 2 27.42 -34.73 -30.08
CA LYS A 2 26.33 -35.67 -29.73
C LYS A 2 26.59 -36.90 -28.83
N ASN A 3 25.78 -36.94 -27.76
CA ASN A 3 25.02 -38.05 -27.14
C ASN A 3 25.33 -38.14 -25.63
N THR A 4 24.53 -37.65 -24.67
CA THR A 4 23.06 -37.57 -24.53
C THR A 4 22.38 -38.89 -24.92
N LYS A 5 22.27 -39.85 -23.97
CA LYS A 5 21.19 -40.88 -23.88
C LYS A 5 21.33 -41.99 -22.82
N ARG A 6 22.17 -41.90 -21.78
CA ARG A 6 22.28 -43.00 -20.78
C ARG A 6 22.13 -42.65 -19.29
N LEU A 7 21.69 -41.43 -18.97
CA LEU A 7 21.43 -41.01 -17.59
C LEU A 7 19.94 -40.81 -17.24
N VAL A 8 19.03 -41.18 -18.16
CA VAL A 8 17.59 -40.96 -18.01
C VAL A 8 16.81 -42.23 -17.58
N SER A 9 17.46 -43.39 -17.39
CA SER A 9 16.73 -44.64 -17.05
C SER A 9 16.92 -45.17 -15.62
N LEU A 10 17.40 -44.36 -14.68
CA LEU A 10 17.52 -44.77 -13.27
C LEU A 10 16.70 -43.93 -12.29
N PHE A 11 15.96 -42.93 -12.78
CA PHE A 11 15.09 -42.07 -11.96
C PHE A 11 13.59 -42.39 -12.06
N LEU A 12 13.18 -43.43 -12.81
CA LEU A 12 11.76 -43.67 -13.13
C LEU A 12 11.23 -45.09 -12.91
N SER A 13 11.92 -45.95 -12.15
CA SER A 13 11.33 -47.24 -11.78
C SER A 13 11.96 -47.82 -10.52
N GLY A 14 11.27 -47.75 -9.39
CA GLY A 14 11.73 -48.43 -8.18
C GLY A 14 11.05 -48.09 -6.86
N ILE A 15 9.75 -47.73 -6.87
CA ILE A 15 8.91 -48.02 -5.71
C ILE A 15 8.82 -49.54 -5.59
N ILE A 16 8.91 -50.04 -4.35
CA ILE A 16 8.83 -51.44 -3.87
C ILE A 16 10.18 -52.15 -3.72
N ILE A 17 10.80 -52.03 -2.52
CA ILE A 17 10.96 -53.15 -1.56
C ILE A 17 10.94 -52.54 -0.13
N PHE A 18 9.75 -52.26 0.42
CA PHE A 18 9.58 -52.10 1.86
C PHE A 18 9.24 -53.47 2.45
N SER A 19 10.27 -54.24 2.77
CA SER A 19 10.13 -55.35 3.70
C SER A 19 11.37 -55.38 4.59
N LEU A 20 11.10 -55.27 5.90
CA LEU A 20 11.95 -55.66 7.02
C LEU A 20 13.03 -54.67 7.48
N VAL A 21 13.01 -54.49 8.80
CA VAL A 21 14.07 -54.05 9.72
C VAL A 21 14.21 -52.54 9.94
N SER A 22 13.64 -52.16 11.08
CA SER A 22 13.98 -51.05 11.96
C SER A 22 15.44 -50.57 11.93
N CYS A 23 15.57 -49.27 12.26
CA CYS A 23 16.76 -48.52 12.67
C CYS A 23 17.40 -47.66 11.55
N GLY A 24 17.17 -46.35 11.65
CA GLY A 24 18.08 -45.33 11.10
C GLY A 24 17.58 -44.55 9.88
N LEU A 25 16.36 -44.00 9.91
CA LEU A 25 16.14 -42.75 9.17
C LEU A 25 16.66 -41.63 10.06
N THR A 26 17.77 -41.02 9.64
CA THR A 26 18.46 -39.94 10.34
C THR A 26 17.53 -38.74 10.55
N ASP A 27 17.64 -38.13 11.74
CA ASP A 27 16.81 -37.00 12.20
C ASP A 27 16.72 -35.84 11.19
N ASN A 28 17.69 -35.70 10.28
CA ASN A 28 17.68 -34.73 9.18
C ASN A 28 16.58 -34.91 8.13
N ILE A 29 16.06 -36.13 7.89
CA ILE A 29 14.95 -36.33 6.94
C ILE A 29 13.60 -36.09 7.63
N LYS A 30 13.49 -36.41 8.92
CA LYS A 30 12.32 -36.05 9.72
C LYS A 30 12.21 -34.54 9.89
N ASN A 31 13.30 -33.84 10.22
CA ASN A 31 13.30 -32.39 10.33
C ASN A 31 12.94 -31.72 8.99
N LYS A 32 13.42 -32.23 7.85
CA LYS A 32 13.05 -31.68 6.53
C LYS A 32 11.62 -31.95 6.07
N MET A 33 10.96 -33.02 6.54
CA MET A 33 9.55 -33.28 6.24
C MET A 33 8.63 -32.54 7.21
N ILE A 34 9.04 -32.37 8.47
CA ILE A 34 8.33 -31.55 9.46
C ILE A 34 8.42 -30.04 9.09
N ASP A 35 9.50 -29.60 8.44
CA ASP A 35 9.69 -28.22 7.97
C ASP A 35 8.77 -27.83 6.80
N SER A 36 8.31 -28.75 5.93
CA SER A 36 7.49 -28.37 4.78
C SER A 36 6.03 -28.12 5.14
N ASP A 37 5.47 -28.93 6.04
CA ASP A 37 4.04 -28.91 6.34
C ASP A 37 3.70 -27.84 7.38
N SER A 38 4.53 -27.69 8.43
CA SER A 38 4.43 -26.56 9.37
C SER A 38 4.58 -25.21 8.67
N LYS A 39 5.54 -25.09 7.75
CA LYS A 39 5.71 -23.92 6.90
C LYS A 39 4.45 -23.60 6.09
N ASN A 40 3.78 -24.62 5.52
CA ASN A 40 2.53 -24.38 4.78
C ASN A 40 1.45 -23.80 5.71
N THR A 41 1.27 -24.36 6.91
CA THR A 41 0.27 -23.86 7.87
C THR A 41 0.57 -22.44 8.32
N PHE A 42 1.84 -22.11 8.58
CA PHE A 42 2.28 -20.72 8.80
C PHE A 42 2.00 -19.82 7.60
N SER A 43 2.32 -20.25 6.37
CA SER A 43 2.00 -19.51 5.14
C SER A 43 0.51 -19.26 4.98
N TYR A 44 -0.35 -20.25 5.28
CA TYR A 44 -1.80 -20.09 5.25
C TYR A 44 -2.28 -19.09 6.30
N ALA A 45 -1.77 -19.15 7.54
CA ALA A 45 -2.12 -18.19 8.58
C ALA A 45 -1.78 -16.76 8.15
N VAL A 46 -0.59 -16.55 7.58
CA VAL A 46 -0.12 -15.25 7.06
C VAL A 46 -0.96 -14.77 5.88
N ASN A 47 -1.17 -15.62 4.88
CA ASN A 47 -1.91 -15.25 3.65
C ASN A 47 -3.39 -14.94 3.93
N ASN A 48 -3.98 -15.61 4.92
CA ASN A 48 -5.37 -15.40 5.31
C ASN A 48 -5.54 -14.34 6.41
N GLY A 49 -4.46 -13.77 6.93
CA GLY A 49 -4.51 -12.82 8.06
C GLY A 49 -5.01 -13.43 9.37
N ASN A 50 -4.91 -14.76 9.56
CA ASN A 50 -5.43 -15.42 10.75
C ASN A 50 -4.51 -15.20 11.97
N LEU A 51 -4.80 -14.15 12.74
CA LEU A 51 -4.03 -13.76 13.93
C LEU A 51 -4.01 -14.83 15.02
N GLU A 52 -5.14 -15.47 15.28
CA GLU A 52 -5.29 -16.46 16.35
C GLU A 52 -4.48 -17.73 16.03
N LEU A 53 -4.59 -18.24 14.80
CA LEU A 53 -3.78 -19.38 14.35
C LEU A 53 -2.29 -19.02 14.30
N PHE A 54 -1.91 -17.85 13.79
CA PHE A 54 -0.50 -17.44 13.74
C PHE A 54 0.12 -17.44 15.13
N LYS A 55 -0.60 -16.90 16.13
CA LYS A 55 -0.18 -16.93 17.53
C LYS A 55 -0.06 -18.35 18.08
N GLU A 56 -1.05 -19.22 17.85
CA GLU A 56 -1.00 -20.63 18.27
C GLU A 56 0.22 -21.36 17.68
N LEU A 57 0.54 -21.11 16.41
CA LEU A 57 1.69 -21.71 15.74
C LEU A 57 3.01 -21.21 16.32
N CYS A 58 3.15 -19.91 16.61
CA CYS A 58 4.32 -19.36 17.29
C CYS A 58 4.52 -19.99 18.68
N GLU A 59 3.45 -20.21 19.44
CA GLU A 59 3.51 -20.88 20.75
C GLU A 59 3.88 -22.38 20.63
N LYS A 60 3.37 -23.07 19.60
CA LYS A 60 3.63 -24.49 19.33
C LYS A 60 5.05 -24.73 18.80
N TYR A 61 5.58 -23.82 17.98
CA TYR A 61 6.88 -23.93 17.33
C TYR A 61 7.75 -22.69 17.59
N PRO A 62 8.22 -22.47 18.84
CA PRO A 62 8.94 -21.26 19.25
C PRO A 62 10.31 -21.09 18.57
N ASP A 63 10.90 -22.17 18.05
CA ASP A 63 12.19 -22.17 17.34
C ASP A 63 12.02 -22.19 15.81
N PHE A 64 10.79 -22.04 15.29
CA PHE A 64 10.54 -22.02 13.85
C PHE A 64 11.15 -20.77 13.22
N ASP A 65 11.89 -20.97 12.13
CA ASP A 65 12.45 -19.87 11.34
C ASP A 65 11.32 -19.17 10.57
N LEU A 66 10.71 -18.15 11.19
CA LEU A 66 9.60 -17.38 10.62
C LEU A 66 9.96 -16.74 9.28
N ASP A 67 11.23 -16.39 9.06
CA ASP A 67 11.68 -15.81 7.79
C ASP A 67 11.75 -16.84 6.67
N SER A 68 11.76 -18.14 7.00
CA SER A 68 11.69 -19.22 6.03
C SER A 68 10.31 -19.34 5.35
N ILE A 69 9.25 -18.71 5.87
CA ILE A 69 7.88 -18.74 5.30
C ILE A 69 7.89 -18.21 3.87
N SER A 70 8.71 -17.21 3.61
CA SER A 70 8.80 -16.52 2.34
C SER A 70 10.04 -16.95 1.53
N SER A 71 9.90 -17.06 0.21
CA SER A 71 11.00 -17.49 -0.68
C SER A 71 11.82 -16.34 -1.24
N SER A 72 11.32 -15.11 -1.20
CA SER A 72 11.91 -13.94 -1.88
C SER A 72 12.19 -12.75 -0.95
N ASN A 73 11.36 -12.57 0.09
CA ASN A 73 11.47 -11.47 1.05
C ASN A 73 11.45 -12.02 2.49
N THR A 74 11.70 -11.20 3.52
CA THR A 74 11.45 -11.58 4.92
C THR A 74 9.95 -11.68 5.22
N LEU A 75 9.56 -12.34 6.31
CA LEU A 75 8.14 -12.40 6.70
C LEU A 75 7.57 -11.01 6.93
N LEU A 76 8.33 -10.16 7.62
CA LEU A 76 7.91 -8.83 7.98
C LEU A 76 7.78 -7.90 6.75
N MET A 77 8.61 -8.08 5.70
CA MET A 77 8.34 -7.45 4.40
C MET A 77 6.98 -7.87 3.84
N ASN A 78 6.70 -9.18 3.79
CA ASN A 78 5.45 -9.65 3.19
C ASN A 78 4.23 -9.15 3.97
N LEU A 79 4.31 -9.14 5.30
CA LEU A 79 3.24 -8.61 6.15
C LEU A 79 2.99 -7.12 5.88
N LEU A 80 4.04 -6.31 5.79
CA LEU A 80 3.89 -4.86 5.70
C LEU A 80 3.76 -4.33 4.26
N TYR A 81 4.05 -5.15 3.25
CA TYR A 81 4.14 -4.73 1.84
C TYR A 81 3.24 -5.53 0.90
N THR A 82 3.10 -6.85 1.06
CA THR A 82 2.36 -7.73 0.11
C THR A 82 1.22 -8.52 0.76
N ALA A 83 0.81 -8.18 1.99
CA ALA A 83 -0.16 -8.99 2.70
C ALA A 83 -1.53 -8.85 2.05
N ASN A 84 -2.17 -9.99 1.78
CA ASN A 84 -3.57 -10.04 1.33
C ASN A 84 -4.55 -9.88 2.51
N CYS A 85 -4.17 -9.13 3.54
CA CYS A 85 -5.00 -8.86 4.70
C CYS A 85 -5.03 -7.36 5.02
N PRO A 86 -6.06 -6.88 5.74
CA PRO A 86 -6.14 -5.49 6.21
C PRO A 86 -4.88 -5.05 6.96
N ARG A 87 -4.50 -3.78 6.80
CA ARG A 87 -3.22 -3.23 7.31
C ARG A 87 -3.10 -3.33 8.83
N ASN A 88 -4.19 -3.16 9.57
CA ASN A 88 -4.23 -3.34 11.02
C ASN A 88 -3.93 -4.79 11.46
N ILE A 89 -4.38 -5.78 10.69
CA ILE A 89 -4.08 -7.20 10.92
C ILE A 89 -2.60 -7.44 10.61
N ALA A 90 -2.11 -6.94 9.47
CA ALA A 90 -0.70 -7.04 9.10
C ALA A 90 0.24 -6.50 10.19
N TYR A 91 -0.05 -5.33 10.78
CA TYR A 91 0.75 -4.78 11.89
C TYR A 91 0.69 -5.66 13.15
N GLN A 92 -0.48 -6.21 13.50
CA GLN A 92 -0.58 -7.12 14.65
C GLN A 92 0.19 -8.44 14.43
N MET A 93 0.12 -9.00 13.21
CA MET A 93 0.91 -10.18 12.85
C MET A 93 2.41 -9.87 12.88
N ALA A 94 2.81 -8.69 12.42
CA ALA A 94 4.18 -8.22 12.46
C ALA A 94 4.70 -8.08 13.90
N ASP A 95 3.87 -7.58 14.81
CA ASP A 95 4.18 -7.51 16.24
C ASP A 95 4.42 -8.91 16.84
N ILE A 96 3.51 -9.85 16.57
CA ILE A 96 3.64 -11.24 17.02
C ILE A 96 4.92 -11.87 16.43
N ALA A 97 5.20 -11.65 15.14
CA ALA A 97 6.38 -12.19 14.49
C ALA A 97 7.67 -11.68 15.16
N LEU A 98 7.75 -10.39 15.46
CA LEU A 98 8.90 -9.77 16.14
C LEU A 98 9.07 -10.29 17.56
N GLU A 99 7.98 -10.45 18.32
CA GLU A 99 8.01 -11.06 19.66
C GLU A 99 8.52 -12.51 19.63
N ASN A 100 8.36 -13.20 18.50
CA ASN A 100 8.77 -14.59 18.28
C ASN A 100 10.05 -14.72 17.43
N GLY A 101 10.86 -13.65 17.36
CA GLY A 101 12.22 -13.72 16.84
C GLY A 101 12.37 -13.60 15.31
N ALA A 102 11.34 -13.15 14.60
CA ALA A 102 11.49 -12.72 13.21
C ALA A 102 12.55 -11.61 13.11
N ASP A 103 13.36 -11.63 12.05
CA ASP A 103 14.42 -10.66 11.88
C ASP A 103 13.87 -9.26 11.60
N LEU A 104 14.15 -8.31 12.51
CA LEU A 104 13.81 -6.91 12.36
C LEU A 104 14.71 -6.18 11.35
N TYR A 105 15.95 -6.64 11.16
CA TYR A 105 16.98 -5.97 10.36
C TYR A 105 16.95 -6.40 8.88
N MET A 106 16.27 -7.52 8.59
CA MET A 106 15.72 -7.93 7.29
C MET A 106 16.67 -7.80 6.10
N SER A 107 17.80 -8.52 6.11
CA SER A 107 18.60 -8.68 4.89
C SER A 107 17.94 -9.69 3.95
N THR A 108 17.46 -9.23 2.80
CA THR A 108 17.01 -10.11 1.71
C THR A 108 18.16 -10.97 1.18
N PRO A 109 17.89 -12.06 0.44
CA PRO A 109 18.93 -12.89 -0.18
C PRO A 109 19.89 -12.13 -1.12
N ASN A 110 19.49 -10.96 -1.62
CA ASN A 110 20.33 -10.09 -2.44
C ASN A 110 21.12 -9.04 -1.62
N GLY A 111 20.93 -8.99 -0.30
CA GLY A 111 21.62 -8.08 0.62
C GLY A 111 20.88 -6.77 0.92
N SER A 112 19.75 -6.48 0.26
CA SER A 112 18.96 -5.26 0.53
C SER A 112 18.18 -5.34 1.84
N SER A 113 18.06 -4.23 2.56
CA SER A 113 17.30 -4.11 3.81
C SER A 113 15.83 -3.73 3.58
N TYR A 114 14.96 -3.97 4.56
CA TYR A 114 13.57 -3.47 4.51
C TYR A 114 13.48 -1.96 4.55
N ILE A 115 14.42 -1.29 5.23
CA ILE A 115 14.52 0.18 5.21
C ILE A 115 14.82 0.66 3.78
N TYR A 116 15.65 -0.07 3.03
CA TYR A 116 15.87 0.21 1.61
C TYR A 116 14.56 0.08 0.82
N ASN A 117 13.88 -1.08 0.85
CA ASN A 117 12.64 -1.28 0.09
C ASN A 117 11.49 -0.35 0.51
N SER A 118 11.38 -0.01 1.80
CA SER A 118 10.36 0.93 2.29
C SER A 118 10.53 2.34 1.74
N VAL A 119 11.72 2.67 1.24
CA VAL A 119 12.05 4.02 0.77
C VAL A 119 12.27 4.08 -0.73
N THR A 120 12.49 2.95 -1.40
CA THR A 120 12.71 2.88 -2.84
C THR A 120 11.46 2.59 -3.68
N ASP A 121 10.36 2.15 -3.07
CA ASP A 121 9.16 1.72 -3.81
C ASP A 121 8.03 2.78 -3.90
N TYR A 122 7.37 2.80 -5.06
CA TYR A 122 6.56 3.88 -5.62
C TYR A 122 5.19 4.08 -4.97
N GLU A 123 4.59 3.05 -4.40
CA GLU A 123 3.18 3.02 -4.02
C GLU A 123 3.01 3.17 -2.50
N ALA A 124 3.06 4.43 -2.03
CA ALA A 124 2.35 4.90 -0.83
C ALA A 124 2.74 4.42 0.59
N VAL A 125 3.96 3.89 0.87
CA VAL A 125 4.27 3.39 2.23
C VAL A 125 5.59 3.85 2.88
N GLY A 126 6.15 4.99 2.47
CA GLY A 126 7.43 5.49 3.00
C GLY A 126 7.43 5.83 4.50
N VAL A 127 6.67 6.85 4.92
CA VAL A 127 6.75 7.37 6.30
C VAL A 127 6.06 6.46 7.31
N ASP A 128 4.90 5.89 6.98
CA ASP A 128 4.13 5.05 7.92
C ASP A 128 4.93 3.79 8.33
N ASN A 129 5.61 3.15 7.39
CA ASN A 129 6.46 1.99 7.70
C ASN A 129 7.72 2.40 8.47
N LEU A 130 8.33 3.54 8.14
CA LEU A 130 9.46 4.06 8.93
C LEU A 130 9.05 4.39 10.38
N GLN A 131 7.85 4.95 10.57
CA GLN A 131 7.27 5.20 11.88
C GLN A 131 7.02 3.91 12.65
N TYR A 132 6.44 2.91 11.98
CA TYR A 132 6.26 1.58 12.55
C TYR A 132 7.60 0.98 12.98
N LEU A 133 8.62 0.95 12.11
CA LEU A 133 9.96 0.44 12.42
C LEU A 133 10.62 1.19 13.58
N SER A 134 10.56 2.52 13.57
CA SER A 134 11.06 3.36 14.66
C SER A 134 10.37 3.02 15.99
N SER A 135 9.05 2.80 15.98
CA SER A 135 8.28 2.38 17.16
C SER A 135 8.72 1.02 17.73
N LYS A 136 9.31 0.17 16.89
CA LYS A 136 9.87 -1.14 17.27
C LYS A 136 11.35 -1.06 17.68
N GLY A 137 11.90 0.14 17.80
CA GLY A 137 13.27 0.36 18.29
C GLY A 137 14.35 0.23 17.22
N VAL A 138 13.96 0.21 15.93
CA VAL A 138 14.94 0.38 14.84
C VAL A 138 15.53 1.77 14.96
N ASP A 139 16.83 1.83 15.24
CA ASP A 139 17.55 3.09 15.21
C ASP A 139 17.77 3.49 13.75
N LEU A 140 16.92 4.39 13.26
CA LEU A 140 17.04 4.95 11.90
C LEU A 140 18.33 5.76 11.70
N ARG A 141 19.18 5.93 12.72
CA ARG A 141 20.53 6.52 12.63
C ARG A 141 21.63 5.47 12.50
N SER A 142 21.36 4.21 12.81
CA SER A 142 22.35 3.11 12.73
C SER A 142 22.31 2.35 11.42
N VAL A 143 21.43 2.73 10.50
CA VAL A 143 21.46 2.25 9.12
C VAL A 143 22.78 2.70 8.48
N ASP A 144 23.44 1.78 7.79
CA ASP A 144 24.74 2.02 7.18
C ASP A 144 24.67 3.25 6.25
N ASP A 145 25.79 3.95 6.15
CA ASP A 145 25.98 5.13 5.31
C ASP A 145 25.65 4.84 3.83
N ASP A 146 25.78 3.58 3.41
CA ASP A 146 25.38 3.09 2.09
C ASP A 146 23.85 3.04 1.92
N ILE A 147 23.08 2.66 2.95
CA ILE A 147 21.61 2.67 2.90
C ILE A 147 21.10 4.12 2.90
N LEU A 148 21.71 5.01 3.69
CA LEU A 148 21.38 6.44 3.70
C LEU A 148 21.77 7.15 2.39
N GLY A 149 22.93 6.80 1.83
CA GLY A 149 23.37 7.30 0.52
C GLY A 149 22.48 6.81 -0.62
N ASN A 150 22.04 5.55 -0.58
CA ASN A 150 21.13 4.99 -1.59
C ASN A 150 19.69 5.48 -1.40
N LEU A 151 19.26 5.77 -0.17
CA LEU A 151 17.98 6.42 0.14
C LEU A 151 17.91 7.83 -0.47
N LEU A 152 19.04 8.55 -0.44
CA LEU A 152 19.22 9.83 -1.11
C LEU A 152 19.26 9.68 -2.64
N GLU A 153 19.96 8.68 -3.17
CA GLU A 153 19.93 8.34 -4.60
C GLU A 153 18.53 7.95 -5.09
N CYS A 154 17.75 7.17 -4.34
CA CYS A 154 16.39 6.83 -4.74
C CYS A 154 15.43 8.03 -4.66
N CYS A 155 15.70 9.01 -3.81
CA CYS A 155 15.02 10.31 -3.82
C CYS A 155 15.46 11.23 -4.98
N ILE A 156 16.57 10.92 -5.64
CA ILE A 156 17.18 11.67 -6.74
C ILE A 156 16.89 11.01 -8.10
N ASP A 157 16.87 9.68 -8.18
CA ASP A 157 16.76 8.89 -9.40
C ASP A 157 15.31 8.49 -9.74
N ASN A 158 14.38 8.51 -8.77
CA ASN A 158 12.98 8.11 -9.01
C ASN A 158 12.10 9.29 -9.46
N ASN A 159 12.06 9.46 -10.78
CA ASN A 159 11.41 10.50 -11.59
C ASN A 159 9.87 10.70 -11.42
N VAL A 160 9.21 10.12 -10.41
CA VAL A 160 7.73 10.07 -10.40
C VAL A 160 7.10 10.37 -9.04
N ASN A 161 7.85 10.78 -7.99
CA ASN A 161 7.23 11.45 -6.84
C ASN A 161 8.25 12.21 -5.96
N ASN A 162 8.66 13.41 -6.40
CA ASN A 162 9.48 14.39 -5.63
C ASN A 162 8.99 14.61 -4.18
N LEU A 163 7.72 14.31 -3.94
CA LEU A 163 6.93 14.62 -2.76
C LEU A 163 7.11 13.61 -1.61
N ASN A 164 7.10 12.31 -1.91
CA ASN A 164 7.36 11.28 -0.90
C ASN A 164 8.79 11.37 -0.37
N SER A 165 9.74 11.70 -1.23
CA SER A 165 11.15 11.90 -0.87
C SER A 165 11.34 13.01 0.16
N PHE A 166 10.70 14.17 -0.01
CA PHE A 166 10.76 15.25 0.99
C PHE A 166 10.22 14.80 2.35
N LYS A 167 9.06 14.12 2.40
CA LYS A 167 8.47 13.65 3.66
C LYS A 167 9.34 12.64 4.39
N VAL A 168 9.96 11.73 3.65
CA VAL A 168 10.91 10.78 4.21
C VAL A 168 12.15 11.50 4.77
N PHE A 169 12.70 12.48 4.05
CA PHE A 169 13.82 13.28 4.54
C PHE A 169 13.47 14.06 5.80
N ASP A 170 12.37 14.82 5.77
CA ASP A 170 11.95 15.61 6.92
C ASP A 170 11.72 14.71 8.14
N TYR A 171 11.05 13.57 7.94
CA TYR A 171 10.87 12.58 9.00
C TYR A 171 12.22 12.09 9.56
N LEU A 172 13.16 11.67 8.71
CA LEU A 172 14.46 11.13 9.15
C LEU A 172 15.34 12.20 9.82
N THR A 173 15.36 13.43 9.30
CA THR A 173 16.05 14.56 9.93
C THR A 173 15.46 14.88 11.31
N ASN A 174 14.13 14.84 11.45
CA ASN A 174 13.46 14.96 12.75
C ASN A 174 13.79 13.80 13.71
N GLN A 175 14.12 12.60 13.19
CA GLN A 175 14.66 11.49 13.99
C GLN A 175 16.17 11.64 14.33
N GLY A 176 16.81 12.72 13.90
CA GLY A 176 18.21 13.02 14.19
C GLY A 176 19.21 12.57 13.13
N LEU A 177 18.76 12.27 11.90
CA LEU A 177 19.66 12.07 10.77
C LEU A 177 20.52 13.31 10.52
N THR A 178 21.84 13.14 10.49
CA THR A 178 22.78 14.21 10.16
C THR A 178 23.08 14.19 8.66
N VAL A 179 22.78 15.29 7.97
CA VAL A 179 23.16 15.47 6.56
C VAL A 179 24.68 15.67 6.49
N ARG A 180 25.35 14.95 5.57
CA ARG A 180 26.80 15.01 5.37
C ARG A 180 27.14 15.31 3.91
N LYS A 181 28.35 15.84 3.71
CA LYS A 181 28.87 16.29 2.41
C LYS A 181 28.87 15.17 1.37
N GLU A 182 29.30 13.98 1.79
CA GLU A 182 29.44 12.81 0.94
C GLU A 182 28.11 12.38 0.33
N PHE A 183 26.99 12.61 1.04
CA PHE A 183 25.65 12.35 0.52
C PHE A 183 25.30 13.34 -0.59
N ILE A 184 25.53 14.63 -0.36
CA ILE A 184 25.22 15.68 -1.32
C ILE A 184 26.11 15.59 -2.55
N GLU A 185 27.35 15.12 -2.43
CA GLU A 185 28.37 15.14 -3.51
C GLU A 185 28.57 13.82 -4.25
N LYS A 186 28.00 12.70 -3.79
CA LYS A 186 28.04 11.42 -4.51
C LYS A 186 27.61 11.60 -5.97
N GLU A 187 28.44 11.17 -6.93
CA GLU A 187 28.13 11.32 -8.36
C GLU A 187 26.87 10.51 -8.71
N GLY A 188 25.90 11.15 -9.37
CA GLY A 188 24.69 10.47 -9.87
C GLY A 188 24.94 9.68 -11.16
N LEU A 189 23.94 8.92 -11.61
CA LEU A 189 24.06 8.02 -12.76
C LEU A 189 24.39 8.70 -14.10
N GLU A 190 24.04 9.98 -14.27
CA GLU A 190 24.16 10.70 -15.56
C GLU A 190 25.14 11.90 -15.54
N SER A 191 25.11 12.75 -14.52
CA SER A 191 26.08 13.86 -14.37
C SER A 191 26.23 14.35 -12.92
N LYS A 192 27.27 15.15 -12.64
CA LYS A 192 27.50 15.80 -11.33
C LYS A 192 26.30 16.69 -10.93
N TYR A 193 25.63 17.30 -11.92
CA TYR A 193 24.63 18.34 -11.70
C TYR A 193 23.18 17.86 -11.86
N TYR A 194 22.95 16.80 -12.64
CA TYR A 194 21.61 16.28 -12.96
C TYR A 194 20.77 15.94 -11.72
N LYS A 195 21.41 15.47 -10.65
CA LYS A 195 20.70 15.21 -9.39
C LYS A 195 20.00 16.43 -8.81
N PHE A 196 20.56 17.63 -8.96
CA PHE A 196 20.06 18.85 -8.31
C PHE A 196 18.71 19.29 -8.89
N ILE A 197 18.39 18.91 -10.13
CA ILE A 197 17.18 19.37 -10.83
C ILE A 197 16.00 18.39 -10.73
N GLN A 198 16.23 17.15 -10.30
CA GLN A 198 15.18 16.13 -10.19
C GLN A 198 14.15 16.47 -9.09
N SER A 199 14.63 16.76 -7.87
CA SER A 199 13.79 17.03 -6.69
C SER A 199 14.15 18.35 -5.99
N PRO A 200 13.92 19.54 -6.59
CA PRO A 200 14.45 20.81 -6.09
C PRO A 200 14.05 21.14 -4.64
N LYS A 201 12.80 20.85 -4.23
CA LYS A 201 12.34 21.06 -2.85
C LYS A 201 13.11 20.22 -1.83
N ALA A 202 13.21 18.91 -2.08
CA ALA A 202 13.90 17.98 -1.18
C ALA A 202 15.39 18.31 -1.09
N ILE A 203 16.00 18.66 -2.22
CA ILE A 203 17.43 18.99 -2.30
C ILE A 203 17.72 20.33 -1.63
N GLN A 204 16.88 21.34 -1.85
CA GLN A 204 16.96 22.61 -1.13
C GLN A 204 16.89 22.40 0.39
N TYR A 205 15.96 21.57 0.87
CA TYR A 205 15.87 21.23 2.29
C TYR A 205 17.16 20.59 2.81
N VAL A 206 17.64 19.52 2.15
CA VAL A 206 18.84 18.77 2.57
C VAL A 206 20.09 19.66 2.54
N VAL A 207 20.28 20.43 1.47
CA VAL A 207 21.47 21.29 1.30
C VAL A 207 21.44 22.46 2.27
N SER A 208 20.29 23.11 2.47
CA SER A 208 20.14 24.18 3.47
C SER A 208 20.49 23.68 4.88
N GLN A 209 19.99 22.50 5.27
CA GLN A 209 20.36 21.90 6.56
C GLN A 209 21.87 21.70 6.70
N TYR A 210 22.57 21.26 5.66
CA TYR A 210 24.02 21.08 5.70
C TYR A 210 24.78 22.41 5.77
N VAL A 211 24.40 23.40 4.96
CA VAL A 211 25.04 24.72 4.88
C VAL A 211 24.81 25.54 6.15
N ASP A 212 23.59 25.54 6.70
CA ASP A 212 23.24 26.25 7.94
C ASP A 212 24.02 25.72 9.15
N ASN A 213 24.41 24.44 9.11
CA ASN A 213 25.29 23.81 10.10
C ASN A 213 26.80 24.06 9.85
N GLY A 214 27.14 24.98 8.95
CA GLY A 214 28.52 25.38 8.63
C GLY A 214 29.22 24.46 7.62
N GLY A 215 28.47 23.61 6.93
CA GLY A 215 28.98 22.77 5.85
C GLY A 215 29.43 23.58 4.63
N THR A 216 30.38 23.03 3.87
CA THR A 216 30.83 23.65 2.60
C THR A 216 30.86 22.61 1.48
N LEU A 217 30.21 22.94 0.37
CA LEU A 217 30.13 22.10 -0.82
C LEU A 217 31.24 22.45 -1.83
N ASP A 218 31.66 21.46 -2.60
CA ASP A 218 32.51 21.58 -3.79
C ASP A 218 31.65 21.97 -5.01
N LEU A 219 30.93 23.07 -4.82
CA LEU A 219 30.10 23.74 -5.82
C LEU A 219 30.51 25.21 -5.91
N PRO A 220 30.42 25.83 -7.09
CA PRO A 220 30.50 27.28 -7.19
C PRO A 220 29.50 27.97 -6.25
N ASN A 221 29.89 29.12 -5.70
CA ASN A 221 29.04 29.87 -4.76
C ASN A 221 27.64 30.17 -5.34
N TYR A 222 27.57 30.53 -6.64
CA TYR A 222 26.29 30.82 -7.29
C TYR A 222 25.35 29.62 -7.29
N LEU A 223 25.85 28.38 -7.44
CA LEU A 223 25.01 27.18 -7.32
C LEU A 223 24.62 26.89 -5.89
N THR A 224 25.53 27.09 -4.94
CA THR A 224 25.21 26.90 -3.51
C THR A 224 24.08 27.84 -3.10
N TYR A 225 24.18 29.14 -3.46
CA TYR A 225 23.12 30.11 -3.22
C TYR A 225 21.81 29.75 -3.91
N ALA A 226 21.86 29.35 -5.19
CA ALA A 226 20.66 28.95 -5.92
C ALA A 226 19.96 27.76 -5.26
N ILE A 227 20.73 26.72 -4.90
CA ILE A 227 20.21 25.48 -4.30
C ILE A 227 19.59 25.74 -2.92
N THR A 228 20.14 26.68 -2.14
CA THR A 228 19.56 27.08 -0.85
C THR A 228 18.38 28.06 -1.00
N GLY A 229 18.05 28.49 -2.22
CA GLY A 229 16.95 29.42 -2.52
C GLY A 229 17.30 30.91 -2.43
N ASP A 230 18.59 31.26 -2.26
CA ASP A 230 19.07 32.65 -2.24
C ASP A 230 19.38 33.13 -3.67
N ILE A 231 18.31 33.32 -4.44
CA ILE A 231 18.41 33.62 -5.88
C ILE A 231 19.08 34.97 -6.13
N GLU A 232 18.92 35.96 -5.26
CA GLU A 232 19.56 37.27 -5.43
C GLU A 232 21.10 37.15 -5.39
N ASN A 233 21.64 36.48 -4.37
CA ASN A 233 23.10 36.28 -4.28
C ASN A 233 23.60 35.29 -5.32
N ALA A 234 22.78 34.32 -5.73
CA ALA A 234 23.11 33.41 -6.82
C ALA A 234 23.37 34.16 -8.13
N LEU A 235 22.44 35.05 -8.52
CA LEU A 235 22.55 35.84 -9.75
C LEU A 235 23.71 36.83 -9.69
N GLU A 236 23.94 37.48 -8.56
CA GLU A 236 25.09 38.38 -8.39
C GLU A 236 26.42 37.63 -8.53
N ALA A 237 26.55 36.45 -7.92
CA ALA A 237 27.74 35.61 -8.06
C ALA A 237 27.91 35.01 -9.47
N ALA A 238 26.83 34.90 -10.25
CA ALA A 238 26.84 34.36 -11.60
C ALA A 238 27.32 35.35 -12.68
N LYS A 239 27.14 36.67 -12.50
CA LYS A 239 27.36 37.71 -13.53
C LYS A 239 28.74 37.69 -14.21
N ASP A 240 29.79 37.39 -13.45
CA ASP A 240 31.17 37.37 -13.94
C ASP A 240 31.76 35.96 -14.01
N SER A 241 30.93 34.94 -13.85
CA SER A 241 31.35 33.53 -13.81
C SER A 241 31.26 32.89 -15.20
N ALA A 242 32.21 32.01 -15.52
CA ALA A 242 32.06 31.10 -16.66
C ALA A 242 31.23 29.90 -16.20
N ILE A 243 29.97 29.84 -16.61
CA ILE A 243 29.01 28.79 -16.23
C ILE A 243 28.86 27.85 -17.44
N SER A 244 28.94 26.55 -17.19
CA SER A 244 28.67 25.50 -18.18
C SER A 244 27.18 25.25 -18.36
N ASP A 245 26.79 24.57 -19.45
CA ASP A 245 25.38 24.28 -19.74
C ASP A 245 24.69 23.51 -18.59
N ASP A 246 25.36 22.50 -18.01
CA ASP A 246 24.85 21.72 -16.88
C ASP A 246 24.68 22.57 -15.60
N GLU A 247 25.58 23.52 -15.35
CA GLU A 247 25.50 24.42 -14.20
C GLU A 247 24.39 25.47 -14.40
N PHE A 248 24.22 25.92 -15.63
CA PHE A 248 23.13 26.83 -16.00
C PHE A 248 21.77 26.15 -15.81
N GLU A 249 21.62 24.88 -16.18
CA GLU A 249 20.37 24.14 -15.99
C GLU A 249 19.95 24.08 -14.52
N VAL A 250 20.91 23.91 -13.60
CA VAL A 250 20.65 24.00 -12.15
C VAL A 250 20.22 25.42 -11.76
N LEU A 251 21.00 26.44 -12.14
CA LEU A 251 20.68 27.83 -11.81
C LEU A 251 19.31 28.25 -12.36
N PHE A 252 18.99 27.83 -13.58
CA PHE A 252 17.72 28.07 -14.27
C PHE A 252 16.55 27.39 -13.58
N THR A 253 16.70 26.12 -13.19
CA THR A 253 15.67 25.37 -12.47
C THR A 253 15.37 26.01 -11.11
N TYR A 254 16.40 26.34 -10.33
CA TYR A 254 16.20 26.92 -8.99
C TYR A 254 15.71 28.37 -9.03
N THR A 255 16.07 29.14 -10.05
CA THR A 255 15.52 30.49 -10.25
C THR A 255 14.03 30.43 -10.53
N GLN A 256 13.55 29.46 -11.30
CA GLN A 256 12.12 29.24 -11.49
C GLN A 256 11.43 28.66 -10.25
N ALA A 257 12.11 27.79 -9.51
CA ALA A 257 11.56 27.15 -8.31
C ALA A 257 11.41 28.10 -7.11
N PHE A 258 12.36 29.03 -6.91
CA PHE A 258 12.44 29.85 -5.69
C PHE A 258 12.58 31.36 -5.95
N GLY A 259 12.77 31.77 -7.20
CA GLY A 259 12.96 33.18 -7.57
C GLY A 259 11.66 33.88 -7.95
N THR A 260 11.71 35.21 -7.94
CA THR A 260 10.68 36.10 -8.49
C THR A 260 10.78 36.18 -10.02
N VAL A 261 9.72 36.65 -10.69
CA VAL A 261 9.73 36.88 -12.14
C VAL A 261 10.85 37.84 -12.54
N LYS A 262 11.09 38.88 -11.72
CA LYS A 262 12.17 39.84 -11.95
C LYS A 262 13.56 39.18 -11.95
N GLN A 263 13.80 38.26 -11.02
CA GLN A 263 15.07 37.52 -10.93
C GLN A 263 15.22 36.55 -12.11
N TYR A 264 14.12 35.93 -12.55
CA TYR A 264 14.12 35.12 -13.77
C TYR A 264 14.47 35.95 -15.01
N GLU A 265 13.88 37.13 -15.18
CA GLU A 265 14.23 38.05 -16.27
C GLU A 265 15.69 38.53 -16.20
N GLU A 266 16.23 38.73 -15.00
CA GLU A 266 17.66 39.02 -14.80
C GLU A 266 18.54 37.86 -15.25
N LEU A 267 18.19 36.61 -14.92
CA LEU A 267 18.90 35.41 -15.39
C LEU A 267 18.93 35.33 -16.92
N LEU A 268 17.79 35.57 -17.58
CA LEU A 268 17.70 35.59 -19.05
C LEU A 268 18.60 36.68 -19.67
N GLY A 269 18.79 37.81 -18.97
CA GLY A 269 19.73 38.86 -19.37
C GLY A 269 21.20 38.41 -19.32
N ILE A 270 21.54 37.41 -18.50
CA ILE A 270 22.90 36.85 -18.38
C ILE A 270 23.14 35.78 -19.45
N TYR A 271 22.15 34.89 -19.70
CA TYR A 271 22.33 33.67 -20.52
C TYR A 271 21.61 33.66 -21.88
N GLY A 272 20.81 34.68 -22.18
CA GLY A 272 20.13 34.84 -23.46
C GLY A 272 18.66 34.41 -23.43
N GLU A 273 17.83 35.13 -24.18
CA GLU A 273 16.37 34.92 -24.25
C GLU A 273 15.95 33.60 -24.90
N GLU A 274 16.87 32.85 -25.53
CA GLU A 274 16.59 31.56 -26.15
C GLU A 274 16.10 30.48 -25.17
N TRP A 275 16.41 30.63 -23.89
CA TRP A 275 15.94 29.76 -22.80
C TRP A 275 14.57 30.15 -22.22
N SER A 276 13.97 31.26 -22.67
CA SER A 276 12.70 31.80 -22.15
C SER A 276 11.48 30.89 -22.34
N LYS A 277 11.58 29.85 -23.16
CA LYS A 277 10.46 28.99 -23.57
C LYS A 277 10.43 27.61 -22.90
N ASN A 278 11.26 27.38 -21.89
CA ASN A 278 11.37 26.08 -21.24
C ASN A 278 10.97 26.18 -19.75
N PRO A 279 9.66 26.14 -19.43
CA PRO A 279 9.20 26.20 -18.05
C PRO A 279 9.59 24.90 -17.31
N ALA A 280 10.28 25.04 -16.18
CA ALA A 280 10.58 23.94 -15.27
C ALA A 280 9.35 23.62 -14.40
N VAL A 281 8.24 23.19 -15.01
CA VAL A 281 6.91 23.05 -14.37
C VAL A 281 6.96 22.24 -13.08
N ASN A 282 7.64 21.08 -13.10
CA ASN A 282 7.83 20.25 -11.91
C ASN A 282 8.45 21.03 -10.74
N ALA A 283 9.48 21.82 -11.02
CA ALA A 283 10.20 22.60 -10.02
C ALA A 283 9.33 23.74 -9.49
N ILE A 284 8.67 24.49 -10.39
CA ILE A 284 7.78 25.61 -10.04
C ILE A 284 6.67 25.13 -9.08
N VAL A 285 5.96 24.07 -9.45
CA VAL A 285 4.79 23.59 -8.70
C VAL A 285 5.21 22.89 -7.40
N SER A 286 6.22 22.01 -7.44
CA SER A 286 6.67 21.33 -6.22
C SER A 286 7.24 22.29 -5.17
N CYS A 287 7.77 23.45 -5.61
CA CYS A 287 8.33 24.47 -4.74
C CYS A 287 7.35 25.57 -4.32
N ASP A 288 6.08 25.49 -4.71
CA ASP A 288 5.02 26.45 -4.37
C ASP A 288 5.29 27.87 -4.91
N ASN A 289 5.81 27.97 -6.14
CA ASN A 289 6.08 29.27 -6.77
C ASN A 289 4.93 29.73 -7.66
N ALA A 290 3.85 30.19 -7.05
CA ALA A 290 2.65 30.66 -7.76
C ALA A 290 2.93 31.88 -8.66
N GLU A 291 3.84 32.78 -8.27
CA GLU A 291 4.23 33.93 -9.10
C GLU A 291 4.84 33.47 -10.44
N MET A 292 5.76 32.50 -10.38
CA MET A 292 6.39 31.95 -11.57
C MET A 292 5.42 31.08 -12.39
N LEU A 293 4.52 30.36 -11.73
CA LEU A 293 3.47 29.61 -12.42
C LEU A 293 2.56 30.56 -13.21
N GLU A 294 2.10 31.65 -12.62
CA GLU A 294 1.26 32.66 -13.29
C GLU A 294 1.98 33.27 -14.50
N TYR A 295 3.30 33.47 -14.39
CA TYR A 295 4.12 33.95 -15.51
C TYR A 295 4.10 32.97 -16.71
N PHE A 296 4.20 31.67 -16.45
CA PHE A 296 4.31 30.65 -17.50
C PHE A 296 3.01 29.96 -17.91
N ILE A 297 1.91 30.13 -17.17
CA ILE A 297 0.71 29.28 -17.30
C ILE A 297 0.18 29.19 -18.73
N LYS A 298 0.21 30.29 -19.48
CA LYS A 298 -0.24 30.32 -20.88
C LYS A 298 0.67 29.54 -21.81
N ASP A 299 1.98 29.59 -21.57
CA ASP A 299 2.97 28.86 -22.35
C ASP A 299 2.90 27.36 -22.02
N ILE A 300 2.74 27.02 -20.73
CA ILE A 300 2.52 25.65 -20.25
C ILE A 300 1.30 25.03 -20.94
N MET A 301 0.13 25.69 -20.87
CA MET A 301 -1.10 25.23 -21.52
C MET A 301 -0.99 25.15 -23.06
N ALA A 302 -0.09 25.92 -23.68
CA ALA A 302 0.17 25.86 -25.10
C ALA A 302 1.07 24.66 -25.47
N LEU A 303 2.08 24.37 -24.64
CA LEU A 303 2.99 23.23 -24.79
C LEU A 303 2.24 21.90 -24.63
N GLU A 304 1.34 21.76 -23.67
CA GLU A 304 0.55 20.53 -23.47
C GLU A 304 -0.24 20.10 -24.70
N LYS A 305 -0.81 21.08 -25.42
CA LYS A 305 -1.58 20.83 -26.65
C LYS A 305 -0.76 20.19 -27.76
N THR A 306 0.57 20.32 -27.70
CA THR A 306 1.46 19.71 -28.70
C THR A 306 1.61 18.20 -28.50
N LYS A 307 1.31 17.67 -27.31
CA LYS A 307 1.59 16.28 -26.87
C LYS A 307 3.08 15.85 -27.01
N GLU A 308 3.96 16.75 -27.45
CA GLU A 308 5.41 16.53 -27.51
C GLU A 308 6.07 16.79 -26.16
N TYR A 309 5.39 17.54 -25.29
CA TYR A 309 5.80 17.83 -23.92
C TYR A 309 4.96 16.99 -22.96
N ASN A 310 5.53 15.89 -22.48
CA ASN A 310 4.93 15.14 -21.38
C ASN A 310 5.24 15.90 -20.07
N LEU A 311 4.39 16.86 -19.71
CA LEU A 311 4.38 17.44 -18.37
C LEU A 311 3.81 16.37 -17.44
N ASN A 312 4.66 15.44 -17.04
CA ASN A 312 4.35 14.31 -16.17
C ASN A 312 4.05 14.77 -14.71
N THR A 313 3.49 15.97 -14.54
CA THR A 313 3.16 16.58 -13.26
C THR A 313 1.67 16.87 -13.21
N ASP A 314 0.96 16.09 -12.40
CA ASP A 314 -0.37 16.44 -11.94
C ASP A 314 -0.26 17.66 -11.01
N CYS A 315 -0.22 18.87 -11.58
CA CYS A 315 -0.03 20.12 -10.84
C CYS A 315 -1.06 20.28 -9.71
N PHE A 316 -2.29 19.79 -9.94
CA PHE A 316 -3.36 19.76 -8.96
C PHE A 316 -3.09 18.76 -7.83
N ASP A 317 -2.55 17.57 -8.10
CA ASP A 317 -2.25 16.58 -7.05
C ASP A 317 -1.16 17.11 -6.11
N VAL A 318 -0.11 17.71 -6.69
CA VAL A 318 0.96 18.33 -5.91
C VAL A 318 0.40 19.44 -5.02
N ALA A 319 -0.43 20.32 -5.58
CA ALA A 319 -1.04 21.40 -4.83
C ALA A 319 -2.01 20.89 -3.74
N ALA A 320 -2.76 19.83 -4.01
CA ALA A 320 -3.73 19.23 -3.08
C ALA A 320 -3.05 18.66 -1.86
N TYR A 321 -1.99 17.89 -2.10
CA TYR A 321 -1.30 17.17 -1.05
C TYR A 321 -0.52 18.08 -0.09
N TYR A 322 -0.05 19.23 -0.56
CA TYR A 322 0.72 20.21 0.25
C TYR A 322 -0.02 21.49 0.61
N HIS A 323 -1.30 21.60 0.25
CA HIS A 323 -2.13 22.75 0.59
C HIS A 323 -1.61 24.05 -0.06
N TYR A 324 -1.09 23.95 -1.28
CA TYR A 324 -0.58 25.09 -2.06
C TYR A 324 -1.75 25.86 -2.70
N TYR A 325 -2.48 26.62 -1.87
CA TYR A 325 -3.69 27.34 -2.27
C TYR A 325 -3.45 28.38 -3.37
N ASP A 326 -2.30 29.06 -3.35
CA ASP A 326 -1.96 30.05 -4.38
C ASP A 326 -1.73 29.38 -5.76
N ILE A 327 -1.17 28.17 -5.79
CA ILE A 327 -1.05 27.36 -7.01
C ILE A 327 -2.43 27.01 -7.56
N PHE A 328 -3.36 26.58 -6.69
CA PHE A 328 -4.74 26.33 -7.11
C PHE A 328 -5.41 27.55 -7.71
N ASP A 329 -5.27 28.72 -7.07
CA ASP A 329 -5.83 29.96 -7.57
C ASP A 329 -5.29 30.28 -8.97
N VAL A 330 -3.99 30.12 -9.23
CA VAL A 330 -3.40 30.32 -10.57
C VAL A 330 -4.02 29.36 -11.60
N LEU A 331 -4.08 28.07 -11.29
CA LEU A 331 -4.61 27.03 -12.19
C LEU A 331 -6.10 27.27 -12.52
N ILE A 332 -6.91 27.52 -11.49
CA ILE A 332 -8.36 27.76 -11.60
C ILE A 332 -8.65 29.05 -12.38
N ASN A 333 -7.96 30.15 -12.05
CA ASN A 333 -8.21 31.46 -12.68
C ASN A 333 -7.82 31.48 -14.16
N ASN A 334 -6.83 30.68 -14.55
CA ASN A 334 -6.41 30.56 -15.95
C ASN A 334 -7.17 29.47 -16.71
N GLY A 335 -8.08 28.74 -16.04
CA GLY A 335 -8.92 27.72 -16.66
C GLY A 335 -8.12 26.52 -17.15
N TYR A 336 -7.03 26.18 -16.45
CA TYR A 336 -6.15 25.05 -16.74
C TYR A 336 -6.94 23.74 -16.75
N ASP A 337 -6.79 22.94 -17.82
CA ASP A 337 -7.57 21.73 -18.00
C ASP A 337 -7.01 20.60 -17.11
N LEU A 338 -7.89 19.84 -16.46
CA LEU A 338 -7.53 18.61 -15.77
C LEU A 338 -7.48 17.52 -16.86
N TYR A 339 -6.31 17.30 -17.46
CA TYR A 339 -6.20 16.38 -18.60
C TYR A 339 -6.04 14.93 -18.13
N ASP A 340 -6.83 14.04 -18.75
CA ASP A 340 -6.83 12.59 -18.58
C ASP A 340 -6.72 11.96 -19.98
N ASP A 341 -5.55 11.42 -20.33
CA ASP A 341 -5.35 10.71 -21.60
C ASP A 341 -4.76 9.30 -21.40
N PHE A 342 -4.50 8.85 -20.16
CA PHE A 342 -3.80 7.57 -19.95
C PHE A 342 -4.32 6.66 -18.84
N LEU A 343 -5.05 7.15 -17.85
CA LEU A 343 -5.55 6.37 -16.72
C LEU A 343 -6.75 7.14 -16.18
N GLU A 344 -7.95 6.56 -16.16
CA GLU A 344 -9.24 7.13 -15.68
C GLU A 344 -9.22 7.63 -14.19
N LYS A 345 -8.06 8.03 -13.65
CA LYS A 345 -7.71 8.18 -12.24
C LYS A 345 -7.44 9.60 -11.69
N PRO A 346 -7.19 10.69 -12.45
CA PRO A 346 -6.65 11.90 -11.82
C PRO A 346 -7.69 12.71 -11.03
N LEU A 347 -8.96 12.74 -11.43
CA LEU A 347 -9.95 13.64 -10.79
C LEU A 347 -10.23 13.28 -9.32
N TYR A 348 -10.46 12.00 -9.01
CA TYR A 348 -10.73 11.60 -7.63
C TYR A 348 -9.45 11.52 -6.78
N GLY A 349 -8.28 11.33 -7.40
CA GLY A 349 -6.98 11.36 -6.72
C GLY A 349 -6.71 12.71 -6.04
N ILE A 350 -7.03 13.81 -6.71
CA ILE A 350 -6.82 15.17 -6.19
C ILE A 350 -7.71 15.43 -4.97
N LEU A 351 -9.02 15.20 -5.08
CA LEU A 351 -9.96 15.42 -3.98
C LEU A 351 -9.74 14.44 -2.83
N GLY A 352 -9.42 13.18 -3.14
CA GLY A 352 -9.01 12.18 -2.15
C GLY A 352 -7.76 12.61 -1.39
N SER A 353 -6.78 13.21 -2.08
CA SER A 353 -5.58 13.79 -1.46
C SER A 353 -5.89 14.95 -0.53
N CYS A 354 -6.79 15.85 -0.91
CA CYS A 354 -7.30 16.91 -0.01
C CYS A 354 -7.90 16.30 1.26
N ILE A 355 -8.78 15.31 1.11
CA ILE A 355 -9.47 14.65 2.22
C ILE A 355 -8.49 13.91 3.15
N CYS A 356 -7.59 13.10 2.58
CA CYS A 356 -6.63 12.28 3.33
C CYS A 356 -5.52 13.08 4.04
N SER A 357 -5.33 14.35 3.71
CA SER A 357 -4.31 15.19 4.35
C SER A 357 -4.68 15.65 5.77
N ASN A 358 -5.89 15.31 6.26
CA ASN A 358 -6.44 15.56 7.60
C ASN A 358 -6.60 17.03 8.04
N ASP A 359 -5.92 17.99 7.40
CA ASP A 359 -5.91 19.41 7.76
C ASP A 359 -6.23 20.37 6.58
N TYR A 360 -6.63 19.85 5.41
CA TYR A 360 -6.98 20.69 4.26
C TYR A 360 -8.13 21.64 4.58
N ASP A 361 -8.00 22.90 4.15
CA ASP A 361 -9.03 23.91 4.33
C ASP A 361 -10.29 23.56 3.52
N PHE A 362 -11.45 23.56 4.20
CA PHE A 362 -12.68 23.12 3.56
C PHE A 362 -13.19 24.11 2.51
N ASP A 363 -12.95 25.41 2.69
CA ASP A 363 -13.35 26.42 1.70
C ASP A 363 -12.51 26.28 0.43
N GLU A 364 -11.22 25.94 0.56
CA GLU A 364 -10.35 25.65 -0.58
C GLU A 364 -10.76 24.36 -1.29
N PHE A 365 -11.21 23.35 -0.53
CA PHE A 365 -11.77 22.12 -1.12
C PHE A 365 -13.01 22.44 -1.96
N LEU A 366 -13.93 23.27 -1.44
CA LEU A 366 -15.14 23.67 -2.16
C LEU A 366 -14.81 24.43 -3.46
N LYS A 367 -13.81 25.33 -3.44
CA LYS A 367 -13.38 26.03 -4.66
C LYS A 367 -12.90 25.04 -5.73
N LEU A 368 -12.08 24.07 -5.35
CA LEU A 368 -11.57 23.05 -6.26
C LEU A 368 -12.70 22.16 -6.78
N TYR A 369 -13.57 21.69 -5.88
CA TYR A 369 -14.73 20.88 -6.22
C TYR A 369 -15.65 21.60 -7.22
N ASP A 370 -15.99 22.87 -6.98
CA ASP A 370 -16.83 23.68 -7.87
C ASP A 370 -16.17 23.89 -9.24
N TYR A 371 -14.84 24.06 -9.27
CA TYR A 371 -14.08 24.15 -10.50
C TYR A 371 -14.16 22.85 -11.31
N MET A 372 -14.01 21.71 -10.63
CA MET A 372 -14.11 20.37 -11.24
C MET A 372 -15.51 20.09 -11.79
N GLU A 373 -16.58 20.33 -11.02
CA GLU A 373 -17.97 20.15 -11.50
C GLU A 373 -18.31 21.02 -12.70
N LYS A 374 -17.67 22.20 -12.83
CA LYS A 374 -17.88 23.07 -13.99
C LYS A 374 -17.20 22.55 -15.26
N LYS A 375 -16.11 21.81 -15.11
CA LYS A 375 -15.25 21.36 -16.22
C LYS A 375 -15.51 19.91 -16.63
N HIS A 376 -15.96 19.07 -15.71
CA HIS A 376 -16.12 17.63 -15.87
C HIS A 376 -17.53 17.17 -15.50
N GLU A 377 -17.78 15.86 -15.66
CA GLU A 377 -19.02 15.28 -15.17
C GLU A 377 -19.11 15.40 -13.63
N PRO A 378 -20.33 15.58 -13.09
CA PRO A 378 -20.52 15.63 -11.65
C PRO A 378 -19.96 14.39 -10.96
N ILE A 379 -19.44 14.58 -9.75
CA ILE A 379 -18.95 13.47 -8.93
C ILE A 379 -20.14 12.58 -8.57
N ASN A 380 -20.10 11.33 -9.03
CA ASN A 380 -21.09 10.30 -8.74
C ASN A 380 -20.65 9.40 -7.57
N GLU A 381 -21.50 8.43 -7.23
CA GLU A 381 -21.26 7.45 -6.16
C GLU A 381 -19.93 6.71 -6.30
N ASN A 382 -19.58 6.30 -7.53
CA ASN A 382 -18.37 5.53 -7.79
C ASN A 382 -17.13 6.38 -7.51
N TYR A 383 -17.12 7.64 -7.93
CA TYR A 383 -16.03 8.55 -7.60
C TYR A 383 -15.96 8.85 -6.11
N ALA A 384 -17.09 9.11 -5.47
CA ALA A 384 -17.14 9.43 -4.04
C ALA A 384 -16.63 8.27 -3.17
N ALA A 385 -16.91 7.02 -3.55
CA ALA A 385 -16.42 5.84 -2.84
C ALA A 385 -14.89 5.72 -2.79
N ASN A 386 -14.18 6.33 -3.73
CA ASN A 386 -12.71 6.30 -3.79
C ASN A 386 -12.03 7.46 -3.04
N LEU A 387 -12.81 8.36 -2.42
CA LEU A 387 -12.27 9.56 -1.76
C LEU A 387 -11.79 9.34 -0.32
N PHE A 388 -12.31 8.31 0.35
CA PHE A 388 -12.04 8.03 1.77
C PHE A 388 -11.13 6.80 1.91
N SER A 389 -10.39 6.72 3.02
CA SER A 389 -9.51 5.60 3.33
C SER A 389 -9.49 5.29 4.83
N ASP A 390 -8.82 4.20 5.22
CA ASP A 390 -8.67 3.76 6.61
C ASP A 390 -7.83 4.70 7.49
N LYS A 391 -7.17 5.70 6.87
CA LYS A 391 -6.32 6.68 7.56
C LYS A 391 -7.04 7.91 8.07
N ILE A 392 -8.24 8.22 7.57
CA ILE A 392 -8.96 9.43 7.96
C ILE A 392 -9.84 9.17 9.19
N ASP A 393 -9.68 10.00 10.21
CA ASP A 393 -10.54 9.97 11.40
C ASP A 393 -11.87 10.71 11.16
N LEU A 394 -12.89 10.40 11.96
CA LEU A 394 -14.20 11.03 11.82
C LEU A 394 -14.15 12.56 11.95
N LYS A 395 -13.29 13.12 12.82
CA LYS A 395 -13.22 14.58 13.01
C LYS A 395 -12.80 15.27 11.70
N SER A 396 -11.84 14.71 10.97
CA SER A 396 -11.40 15.22 9.67
C SER A 396 -12.38 14.87 8.54
N ALA A 397 -12.95 13.67 8.52
CA ALA A 397 -13.86 13.21 7.47
C ALA A 397 -15.23 13.89 7.50
N LYS A 398 -15.75 14.22 8.69
CA LYS A 398 -17.16 14.59 8.92
C LYS A 398 -17.67 15.70 8.00
N LYS A 399 -16.87 16.75 7.80
CA LYS A 399 -17.26 17.91 6.97
C LYS A 399 -17.47 17.53 5.50
N TYR A 400 -16.65 16.61 4.97
CA TYR A 400 -16.76 16.11 3.61
C TYR A 400 -17.96 15.16 3.48
N ILE A 401 -18.15 14.26 4.46
CA ILE A 401 -19.30 13.34 4.49
C ILE A 401 -20.61 14.13 4.51
N ASP A 402 -20.70 15.15 5.38
CA ASP A 402 -21.90 15.99 5.45
C ASP A 402 -22.15 16.71 4.13
N PHE A 403 -21.13 17.26 3.48
CA PHE A 403 -21.26 17.89 2.17
C PHE A 403 -21.76 16.93 1.09
N PHE A 404 -21.11 15.76 0.94
CA PHE A 404 -21.50 14.80 -0.08
C PHE A 404 -22.89 14.20 0.15
N ILE A 405 -23.23 13.84 1.39
CA ILE A 405 -24.54 13.27 1.71
C ILE A 405 -25.64 14.35 1.68
N ASP A 406 -25.47 15.45 2.40
CA ASP A 406 -26.55 16.41 2.62
C ASP A 406 -26.75 17.37 1.43
N GLU A 407 -25.66 17.76 0.76
CA GLU A 407 -25.71 18.75 -0.32
C GLU A 407 -25.69 18.10 -1.71
N LYS A 408 -24.93 17.00 -1.88
CA LYS A 408 -24.80 16.30 -3.17
C LYS A 408 -25.69 15.06 -3.29
N GLY A 409 -26.29 14.60 -2.20
CA GLY A 409 -27.20 13.45 -2.22
C GLY A 409 -26.49 12.12 -2.52
N ILE A 410 -25.19 12.04 -2.22
CA ILE A 410 -24.38 10.84 -2.35
C ILE A 410 -24.66 9.92 -1.16
N ASP A 411 -24.95 8.65 -1.40
CA ASP A 411 -25.28 7.62 -0.41
C ASP A 411 -24.04 6.91 0.14
N PHE A 412 -22.92 6.88 -0.61
CA PHE A 412 -21.71 6.13 -0.29
C PHE A 412 -21.92 4.62 -0.18
N HIS A 413 -22.94 4.07 -0.84
CA HIS A 413 -23.16 2.62 -0.82
C HIS A 413 -21.96 1.87 -1.40
N LEU A 414 -21.32 2.39 -2.45
CA LEU A 414 -20.14 1.81 -3.09
C LEU A 414 -18.85 1.87 -2.25
N LEU A 415 -18.81 2.63 -1.16
CA LEU A 415 -17.70 2.63 -0.22
C LEU A 415 -17.88 1.47 0.76
N SER A 416 -16.94 0.52 0.80
CA SER A 416 -16.99 -0.55 1.79
C SER A 416 -16.77 0.00 3.19
N ALA A 417 -17.61 -0.42 4.14
CA ALA A 417 -17.49 0.02 5.54
C ALA A 417 -16.18 -0.47 6.20
N SER A 418 -15.51 -1.49 5.63
CA SER A 418 -14.20 -1.95 6.10
C SER A 418 -13.03 -1.09 5.63
N ASP A 419 -13.24 -0.24 4.63
CA ASP A 419 -12.19 0.59 4.03
C ASP A 419 -12.02 1.93 4.75
N VAL A 420 -12.77 2.14 5.84
CA VAL A 420 -12.71 3.33 6.70
C VAL A 420 -12.61 2.93 8.17
N GLN A 421 -12.28 3.89 9.04
CA GLN A 421 -12.30 3.67 10.49
C GLN A 421 -13.73 3.41 10.99
N TYR A 422 -13.85 2.65 12.09
CA TYR A 422 -15.14 2.27 12.66
C TYR A 422 -16.07 3.47 12.92
N ASP A 423 -15.55 4.57 13.46
CA ASP A 423 -16.33 5.76 13.77
C ASP A 423 -16.83 6.48 12.51
N VAL A 424 -16.06 6.44 11.42
CA VAL A 424 -16.48 6.89 10.09
C VAL A 424 -17.58 5.99 9.54
N ALA A 425 -17.42 4.66 9.60
CA ALA A 425 -18.43 3.70 9.16
C ALA A 425 -19.75 3.85 9.94
N GLU A 426 -19.68 3.97 11.27
CA GLU A 426 -20.84 4.22 12.14
C GLU A 426 -21.54 5.52 11.74
N TYR A 427 -20.76 6.57 11.46
CA TYR A 427 -21.31 7.86 11.05
C TYR A 427 -21.99 7.80 9.68
N LEU A 428 -21.43 7.09 8.70
CA LEU A 428 -22.04 6.88 7.38
C LEU A 428 -23.41 6.20 7.49
N TYR A 429 -23.50 5.09 8.22
CA TYR A 429 -24.80 4.42 8.45
C TYR A 429 -25.79 5.31 9.18
N LYS A 430 -25.34 6.05 10.20
CA LYS A 430 -26.18 7.04 10.90
C LYS A 430 -26.72 8.13 9.97
N LYS A 431 -25.95 8.49 8.94
CA LYS A 431 -26.34 9.49 7.92
C LYS A 431 -27.21 8.90 6.81
N GLY A 432 -27.44 7.59 6.82
CA GLY A 432 -28.40 6.93 5.93
C GLY A 432 -27.77 6.15 4.80
N ARG A 433 -26.45 5.89 4.83
CA ARG A 433 -25.77 5.01 3.86
C ARG A 433 -26.53 3.69 3.74
N THR A 434 -26.88 3.31 2.51
CA THR A 434 -27.55 2.03 2.23
C THR A 434 -26.63 0.84 2.50
N LEU A 435 -27.15 -0.17 3.21
CA LEU A 435 -26.49 -1.47 3.42
C LEU A 435 -26.34 -2.25 2.10
N GLN A 436 -25.16 -2.81 1.85
CA GLN A 436 -24.83 -3.59 0.65
C GLN A 436 -24.50 -5.06 0.99
N ALA A 437 -24.66 -5.96 0.01
CA ALA A 437 -24.43 -7.39 0.22
C ALA A 437 -22.98 -7.74 0.62
N TYR A 438 -21.99 -6.98 0.16
CA TYR A 438 -20.59 -7.20 0.52
C TYR A 438 -20.20 -6.65 1.91
N ASP A 439 -21.01 -5.78 2.53
CA ASP A 439 -20.64 -5.11 3.79
C ASP A 439 -20.33 -6.11 4.91
N LEU A 440 -21.11 -7.20 5.00
CA LEU A 440 -20.88 -8.23 6.02
C LEU A 440 -19.62 -9.06 5.70
N SER A 441 -19.42 -9.43 4.44
CA SER A 441 -18.24 -10.19 4.01
C SER A 441 -16.95 -9.43 4.34
N ASP A 442 -16.94 -8.13 4.02
CA ASP A 442 -15.82 -7.24 4.29
C ASP A 442 -15.60 -6.97 5.77
N ALA A 443 -16.68 -6.78 6.55
CA ALA A 443 -16.58 -6.66 8.01
C ALA A 443 -16.04 -7.93 8.67
N ILE A 444 -16.42 -9.12 8.19
CA ILE A 444 -15.87 -10.38 8.67
C ILE A 444 -14.38 -10.48 8.35
N ARG A 445 -13.98 -10.14 7.11
CA ARG A 445 -12.58 -10.13 6.66
C ARG A 445 -11.71 -9.13 7.41
N SER A 446 -12.28 -8.00 7.86
CA SER A 446 -11.57 -7.01 8.69
C SER A 446 -11.23 -7.53 10.08
N GLN A 447 -11.89 -8.60 10.52
CA GLN A 447 -11.85 -9.15 11.88
C GLN A 447 -12.19 -8.12 12.97
N ASP A 448 -12.92 -7.06 12.62
CA ASP A 448 -13.43 -6.08 13.56
C ASP A 448 -14.83 -6.50 14.04
N LEU A 449 -14.89 -7.09 15.22
CA LEU A 449 -16.14 -7.56 15.82
C LEU A 449 -17.16 -6.42 16.02
N GLU A 450 -16.71 -5.19 16.29
CA GLU A 450 -17.62 -4.05 16.45
C GLU A 450 -18.19 -3.63 15.09
N LEU A 451 -17.38 -3.66 14.02
CA LEU A 451 -17.88 -3.44 12.66
C LEU A 451 -18.88 -4.53 12.24
N ILE A 452 -18.62 -5.80 12.54
CA ILE A 452 -19.54 -6.91 12.27
C ILE A 452 -20.89 -6.68 12.97
N LYS A 453 -20.86 -6.32 14.27
CA LYS A 453 -22.06 -5.97 15.03
C LYS A 453 -22.80 -4.78 14.43
N LEU A 454 -22.06 -3.76 14.00
CA LEU A 454 -22.61 -2.57 13.35
C LEU A 454 -23.35 -2.95 12.07
N VAL A 455 -22.70 -3.66 11.15
CA VAL A 455 -23.30 -4.10 9.87
C VAL A 455 -24.52 -4.99 10.11
N GLN A 456 -24.44 -5.93 11.05
CA GLN A 456 -25.59 -6.75 11.43
C GLN A 456 -26.76 -5.91 11.99
N SER A 457 -26.47 -4.89 12.78
CA SER A 457 -27.50 -3.98 13.32
C SER A 457 -28.23 -3.17 12.24
N GLN A 458 -27.63 -3.03 11.05
CA GLN A 458 -28.27 -2.44 9.86
C GLN A 458 -29.17 -3.42 9.10
N GLY A 459 -29.19 -4.70 9.50
CA GLY A 459 -30.06 -5.73 8.93
C GLY A 459 -29.37 -6.77 8.04
N ALA A 460 -28.04 -6.84 8.04
CA ALA A 460 -27.32 -7.84 7.27
C ALA A 460 -27.67 -9.28 7.70
N ASP A 461 -27.93 -10.15 6.73
CA ASP A 461 -28.19 -11.57 6.94
C ASP A 461 -26.87 -12.36 7.10
N LEU A 462 -26.70 -13.00 8.25
CA LEU A 462 -25.51 -13.82 8.54
C LEU A 462 -25.38 -15.05 7.63
N ASN A 463 -26.49 -15.51 7.06
CA ASN A 463 -26.53 -16.70 6.21
C ASN A 463 -26.49 -16.37 4.71
N GLN A 464 -26.28 -15.09 4.36
CA GLN A 464 -26.13 -14.70 2.97
C GLN A 464 -24.89 -15.37 2.34
N LEU A 465 -24.95 -15.60 1.03
CA LEU A 465 -23.82 -16.09 0.26
C LEU A 465 -22.66 -15.08 0.29
N TRP A 466 -21.44 -15.54 0.03
CA TRP A 466 -20.29 -14.64 -0.04
C TRP A 466 -20.37 -13.68 -1.24
N TYR A 467 -20.04 -12.41 -1.03
CA TYR A 467 -19.91 -11.41 -2.09
C TYR A 467 -18.55 -10.71 -1.99
N ASP A 468 -17.79 -10.71 -3.08
CA ASP A 468 -16.57 -9.92 -3.22
C ASP A 468 -16.76 -8.86 -4.30
N PHE A 469 -16.43 -7.63 -3.96
CA PHE A 469 -16.44 -6.48 -4.86
C PHE A 469 -15.13 -6.38 -5.67
N LYS A 470 -14.04 -7.02 -5.22
CA LYS A 470 -12.67 -6.85 -5.77
C LYS A 470 -12.34 -7.68 -7.01
N ASP A 471 -13.21 -8.59 -7.46
CA ASP A 471 -13.13 -9.20 -8.80
C ASP A 471 -13.53 -8.20 -9.94
N GLY A 472 -13.50 -6.90 -9.63
CA GLY A 472 -14.28 -5.83 -10.24
C GLY A 472 -13.54 -4.88 -11.18
N ASP A 473 -12.44 -5.29 -11.83
CA ASP A 473 -11.88 -4.52 -12.95
C ASP A 473 -12.89 -4.36 -14.11
N GLU A 474 -13.88 -5.26 -14.22
CA GLU A 474 -15.04 -5.12 -15.10
C GLU A 474 -16.26 -4.48 -14.41
N TRP A 475 -16.36 -4.54 -13.07
CA TRP A 475 -17.56 -4.14 -12.35
C TRP A 475 -17.68 -2.63 -12.15
N SER A 476 -16.57 -1.91 -11.92
CA SER A 476 -16.60 -0.45 -11.66
C SER A 476 -17.16 0.43 -12.80
N ARG A 477 -17.39 -0.11 -14.00
CA ARG A 477 -17.86 0.65 -15.18
C ARG A 477 -19.37 0.60 -15.44
N GLU A 478 -20.16 -0.23 -14.74
CA GLU A 478 -21.58 -0.45 -15.07
C GLU A 478 -22.60 -0.05 -13.97
N PHE A 479 -22.16 0.55 -12.85
CA PHE A 479 -22.97 0.76 -11.63
C PHE A 479 -23.86 2.01 -11.56
N ASP A 480 -24.50 2.43 -12.65
CA ASP A 480 -25.60 3.41 -12.54
C ASP A 480 -26.87 2.79 -11.90
N GLN A 481 -26.90 1.48 -11.63
CA GLN A 481 -28.06 0.73 -11.12
C GLN A 481 -27.66 -0.42 -10.17
N CYS A 482 -27.07 -0.12 -9.01
CA CYS A 482 -26.93 -1.14 -7.97
C CYS A 482 -28.34 -1.55 -7.48
N PRO A 483 -28.74 -2.83 -7.59
CA PRO A 483 -30.05 -3.27 -7.13
C PRO A 483 -30.16 -3.18 -5.60
N GLU A 484 -31.38 -3.20 -5.06
CA GLU A 484 -31.58 -3.16 -3.61
C GLU A 484 -30.93 -4.37 -2.92
N TYR A 485 -30.54 -4.26 -1.64
CA TYR A 485 -29.87 -5.33 -0.88
C TYR A 485 -30.54 -6.71 -1.06
N THR A 486 -31.87 -6.77 -1.01
CA THR A 486 -32.62 -8.03 -1.20
C THR A 486 -32.52 -8.59 -2.62
N GLU A 487 -32.43 -7.74 -3.62
CA GLU A 487 -32.27 -8.15 -5.03
C GLU A 487 -30.84 -8.66 -5.29
N GLN A 488 -29.83 -8.09 -4.61
CA GLN A 488 -28.45 -8.57 -4.66
C GLN A 488 -28.32 -10.00 -4.12
N LEU A 489 -29.05 -10.32 -3.04
CA LEU A 489 -29.09 -11.65 -2.44
C LEU A 489 -29.75 -12.70 -3.35
N GLU A 490 -30.66 -12.28 -4.23
CA GLU A 490 -31.44 -13.15 -5.11
C GLU A 490 -30.85 -13.31 -6.51
N ASP A 491 -29.89 -12.47 -6.93
CA ASP A 491 -29.29 -12.55 -8.27
C ASP A 491 -28.32 -13.72 -8.41
N THR A 492 -28.85 -14.85 -8.89
CA THR A 492 -28.09 -16.05 -9.25
C THR A 492 -27.70 -16.10 -10.74
N SER A 493 -27.95 -15.05 -11.52
CA SER A 493 -28.01 -15.11 -12.99
C SER A 493 -26.78 -14.59 -13.73
N HIS A 494 -25.89 -13.89 -13.04
CA HIS A 494 -24.73 -13.26 -13.67
C HIS A 494 -23.61 -14.29 -13.96
N PRO A 495 -22.90 -14.21 -15.10
CA PRO A 495 -22.05 -15.29 -15.63
C PRO A 495 -20.83 -15.67 -14.78
N ASN A 496 -20.40 -14.82 -13.84
CA ASN A 496 -19.38 -15.14 -12.84
C ASN A 496 -19.96 -15.78 -11.55
N PHE A 497 -21.26 -16.02 -11.47
CA PHE A 497 -21.93 -16.67 -10.33
C PHE A 497 -21.98 -18.19 -10.55
N THR A 498 -20.82 -18.84 -10.43
CA THR A 498 -20.73 -20.22 -9.92
C THR A 498 -21.37 -20.29 -8.52
N PRO A 499 -21.74 -21.48 -7.98
CA PRO A 499 -22.28 -21.57 -6.62
C PRO A 499 -21.31 -20.91 -5.65
N ARG A 500 -21.71 -19.77 -5.07
CA ARG A 500 -20.89 -19.05 -4.10
C ARG A 500 -21.01 -19.79 -2.77
N PRO A 501 -19.90 -20.03 -2.04
CA PRO A 501 -20.00 -20.59 -0.70
C PRO A 501 -20.72 -19.60 0.22
N SER A 502 -21.19 -20.09 1.36
CA SER A 502 -21.66 -19.21 2.43
C SER A 502 -20.54 -18.24 2.86
N ASN A 503 -20.92 -17.08 3.40
CA ASN A 503 -19.93 -16.16 4.01
C ASN A 503 -19.06 -16.85 5.06
N PHE A 504 -19.66 -17.80 5.78
CA PHE A 504 -18.97 -18.61 6.75
C PHE A 504 -17.86 -19.45 6.12
N GLU A 505 -18.17 -20.26 5.09
CA GLU A 505 -17.20 -21.14 4.43
C GLU A 505 -16.02 -20.37 3.85
N MET A 506 -16.25 -19.17 3.29
CA MET A 506 -15.19 -18.36 2.71
C MET A 506 -14.25 -17.76 3.76
N ASN A 507 -14.73 -17.48 4.97
CA ASN A 507 -13.98 -16.70 5.96
C ASN A 507 -13.49 -17.51 7.18
N ILE A 508 -13.96 -18.75 7.38
CA ILE A 508 -13.69 -19.52 8.61
C ILE A 508 -12.19 -19.73 8.90
N ASN A 509 -11.34 -19.76 7.87
CA ASN A 509 -9.89 -19.90 8.02
C ASN A 509 -9.16 -18.56 8.27
N SER A 510 -9.87 -17.44 8.24
CA SER A 510 -9.31 -16.09 8.40
C SER A 510 -9.73 -15.43 9.71
N ILE A 511 -10.83 -15.87 10.32
CA ILE A 511 -11.41 -15.23 11.51
C ILE A 511 -11.09 -15.97 12.81
N ASN A 512 -11.12 -15.23 13.93
CA ASN A 512 -10.86 -15.77 15.26
C ASN A 512 -12.10 -16.41 15.90
N SER A 513 -11.86 -17.17 16.97
CA SER A 513 -12.88 -17.92 17.69
C SER A 513 -13.98 -17.06 18.33
N GLU A 514 -13.69 -15.82 18.71
CA GLU A 514 -14.66 -14.87 19.26
C GLU A 514 -15.68 -14.45 18.20
N ILE A 515 -15.21 -14.13 17.00
CA ILE A 515 -16.08 -13.77 15.86
C ILE A 515 -16.94 -14.98 15.47
N VAL A 516 -16.35 -16.17 15.34
CA VAL A 516 -17.09 -17.39 14.99
C VAL A 516 -18.18 -17.67 16.02
N LYS A 517 -17.84 -17.56 17.31
CA LYS A 517 -18.80 -17.72 18.41
C LYS A 517 -19.92 -16.69 18.30
N TYR A 518 -19.59 -15.43 18.08
CA TYR A 518 -20.59 -14.37 17.92
C TYR A 518 -21.55 -14.67 16.77
N LEU A 519 -21.02 -15.04 15.60
CA LEU A 519 -21.84 -15.32 14.42
C LEU A 519 -22.81 -16.49 14.66
N ILE A 520 -22.33 -17.59 15.25
CA ILE A 520 -23.15 -18.77 15.60
C ILE A 520 -24.21 -18.42 16.65
N ASP A 521 -23.80 -17.75 17.73
CA ASP A 521 -24.71 -17.35 18.83
C ASP A 521 -25.84 -16.41 18.33
N ASN A 522 -25.65 -15.75 17.17
CA ASN A 522 -26.62 -14.87 16.53
C ASN A 522 -27.31 -15.49 15.29
N GLY A 523 -27.22 -16.81 15.09
CA GLY A 523 -28.06 -17.53 14.12
C GLY A 523 -27.41 -17.79 12.77
N MET A 524 -26.08 -17.70 12.66
CA MET A 524 -25.36 -18.25 11.50
C MET A 524 -25.45 -19.78 11.51
N GLU A 525 -25.83 -20.35 10.38
CA GLU A 525 -25.90 -21.79 10.15
C GLU A 525 -24.49 -22.37 9.99
N ILE A 526 -24.28 -23.57 10.53
CA ILE A 526 -23.02 -24.30 10.42
C ILE A 526 -23.18 -25.32 9.28
N PRO A 527 -22.45 -25.18 8.17
CA PRO A 527 -22.46 -26.15 7.08
C PRO A 527 -21.99 -27.53 7.54
N ASP A 528 -22.51 -28.60 6.92
CA ASP A 528 -22.15 -29.98 7.26
C ASP A 528 -20.62 -30.23 7.12
N ASN A 529 -19.97 -29.61 6.13
CA ASN A 529 -18.53 -29.69 5.88
C ASN A 529 -17.71 -28.63 6.62
N ALA A 530 -18.28 -27.89 7.59
CA ALA A 530 -17.59 -26.79 8.27
C ALA A 530 -16.22 -27.18 8.84
N LEU A 531 -16.12 -28.38 9.44
CA LEU A 531 -14.89 -28.89 10.04
C LEU A 531 -13.83 -29.31 9.01
N GLU A 532 -14.23 -29.71 7.80
CA GLU A 532 -13.31 -29.94 6.67
C GLU A 532 -12.71 -28.62 6.21
N THR A 533 -13.56 -27.60 6.02
CA THR A 533 -13.17 -26.27 5.56
C THR A 533 -12.27 -25.57 6.58
N ALA A 534 -12.53 -25.73 7.88
CA ALA A 534 -11.82 -25.07 8.98
C ALA A 534 -10.46 -25.70 9.34
N VAL A 535 -9.86 -26.51 8.46
CA VAL A 535 -8.56 -27.16 8.70
C VAL A 535 -7.40 -26.18 8.92
N TYR A 536 -7.54 -24.95 8.39
CA TYR A 536 -6.60 -23.85 8.60
C TYR A 536 -7.15 -22.78 9.55
N ALA A 537 -8.14 -23.11 10.38
CA ALA A 537 -8.60 -22.27 11.47
C ALA A 537 -7.81 -22.58 12.76
N SER A 538 -7.89 -21.69 13.74
CA SER A 538 -7.30 -21.90 15.07
C SER A 538 -7.95 -23.09 15.79
N LYS A 539 -7.23 -23.71 16.74
CA LYS A 539 -7.79 -24.76 17.61
C LYS A 539 -8.98 -24.23 18.39
N ALA A 540 -8.92 -22.99 18.85
CA ALA A 540 -10.04 -22.34 19.53
C ALA A 540 -11.28 -22.23 18.64
N THR A 541 -11.12 -21.84 17.37
CA THR A 541 -12.22 -21.76 16.40
C THR A 541 -12.86 -23.11 16.14
N VAL A 542 -12.06 -24.14 15.86
CA VAL A 542 -12.58 -25.50 15.63
C VAL A 542 -13.31 -26.03 16.86
N LYS A 543 -12.80 -25.73 18.06
CA LYS A 543 -13.49 -26.06 19.30
C LYS A 543 -14.86 -25.40 19.42
N VAL A 544 -14.98 -24.11 19.05
CA VAL A 544 -16.28 -23.41 19.03
C VAL A 544 -17.25 -24.12 18.08
N LEU A 545 -16.79 -24.56 16.90
CA LEU A 545 -17.64 -25.29 15.95
C LEU A 545 -18.13 -26.64 16.48
N ILE A 546 -17.24 -27.43 17.08
CA ILE A 546 -17.61 -28.71 17.70
C ILE A 546 -18.60 -28.50 18.86
N ASP A 547 -18.33 -27.52 19.73
CA ASP A 547 -19.20 -27.19 20.86
C ASP A 547 -20.59 -26.71 20.39
N ALA A 548 -20.67 -26.10 19.21
CA ALA A 548 -21.89 -25.66 18.56
C ALA A 548 -22.61 -26.77 17.75
N GLY A 549 -22.03 -27.97 17.66
CA GLY A 549 -22.66 -29.14 17.05
C GLY A 549 -22.33 -29.35 15.57
N ALA A 550 -21.20 -28.85 15.08
CA ALA A 550 -20.69 -29.19 13.74
C ALA A 550 -20.51 -30.71 13.56
N ASP A 551 -20.69 -31.21 12.33
CA ASP A 551 -20.59 -32.65 12.03
C ASP A 551 -19.14 -33.16 12.17
N THR A 552 -18.91 -34.01 13.16
CA THR A 552 -17.61 -34.66 13.40
C THR A 552 -17.46 -36.00 12.69
N ASP A 553 -18.54 -36.55 12.12
CA ASP A 553 -18.59 -37.89 11.53
C ASP A 553 -18.21 -37.91 10.03
N LEU A 554 -17.55 -36.85 9.55
CA LEU A 554 -17.08 -36.70 8.17
C LEU A 554 -16.21 -37.88 7.70
N LYS A 555 -16.39 -38.26 6.43
CA LYS A 555 -15.70 -39.37 5.77
C LYS A 555 -15.09 -38.93 4.45
N PHE A 556 -13.84 -39.33 4.23
CA PHE A 556 -13.07 -38.97 3.05
C PHE A 556 -12.61 -40.24 2.34
N ASP A 557 -12.84 -40.31 1.02
CA ASP A 557 -12.37 -41.41 0.17
C ASP A 557 -10.95 -41.18 -0.37
N LYS A 558 -10.46 -39.95 -0.19
CA LYS A 558 -9.12 -39.50 -0.55
C LYS A 558 -8.65 -38.37 0.38
N LEU A 559 -7.34 -38.28 0.58
CA LEU A 559 -6.68 -37.13 1.20
C LEU A 559 -5.78 -36.47 0.16
N GLU A 560 -6.04 -35.20 -0.12
CA GLU A 560 -5.30 -34.42 -1.10
C GLU A 560 -4.09 -33.73 -0.46
N PRO A 561 -2.97 -33.56 -1.18
CA PRO A 561 -1.82 -32.84 -0.66
C PRO A 561 -2.15 -31.35 -0.46
N ALA A 562 -1.73 -30.78 0.67
CA ALA A 562 -1.97 -29.36 1.01
C ALA A 562 -1.55 -28.35 -0.07
N ASN A 563 -0.53 -28.68 -0.90
CA ASN A 563 0.02 -27.80 -1.94
C ASN A 563 -0.37 -28.21 -3.37
N GLY A 564 -1.35 -29.11 -3.55
CA GLY A 564 -1.84 -29.58 -4.87
C GLY A 564 -0.84 -30.39 -5.72
N GLY A 565 0.45 -30.43 -5.35
CA GLY A 565 1.55 -31.04 -6.11
C GLY A 565 2.01 -32.43 -5.66
N GLY A 566 1.27 -33.11 -4.77
CA GLY A 566 1.65 -34.40 -4.16
C GLY A 566 0.82 -35.61 -4.62
N ILE A 567 1.08 -36.77 -4.00
CA ILE A 567 0.33 -38.02 -4.27
C ILE A 567 -0.94 -38.02 -3.43
N VAL A 568 -2.10 -38.09 -4.09
CA VAL A 568 -3.40 -38.29 -3.43
C VAL A 568 -3.42 -39.66 -2.74
N GLN A 569 -3.65 -39.67 -1.43
CA GLN A 569 -3.85 -40.91 -0.67
C GLN A 569 -5.30 -41.35 -0.88
N LYS A 570 -5.52 -42.63 -1.22
CA LYS A 570 -6.88 -43.20 -1.35
C LYS A 570 -7.11 -44.20 -0.25
N GLY A 571 -8.29 -44.18 0.34
CA GLY A 571 -8.63 -45.00 1.50
C GLY A 571 -9.95 -44.56 2.12
N ASP A 572 -10.33 -45.22 3.21
CA ASP A 572 -11.47 -44.80 4.03
C ASP A 572 -10.90 -44.03 5.22
N PHE A 573 -10.97 -42.71 5.18
CA PHE A 573 -10.43 -41.83 6.22
C PHE A 573 -11.56 -41.12 6.97
N ASP A 574 -11.33 -40.83 8.25
CA ASP A 574 -12.20 -39.98 9.05
C ASP A 574 -11.62 -38.57 9.25
N LEU A 575 -12.34 -37.71 9.97
CA LEU A 575 -11.91 -36.34 10.25
C LEU A 575 -10.60 -36.25 11.05
N ALA A 576 -10.34 -37.20 11.96
CA ALA A 576 -9.09 -37.22 12.71
C ALA A 576 -7.91 -37.58 11.79
N ASP A 577 -8.11 -38.52 10.86
CA ASP A 577 -7.11 -38.84 9.82
C ASP A 577 -6.88 -37.65 8.88
N TYR A 578 -7.95 -36.94 8.50
CA TYR A 578 -7.86 -35.72 7.69
C TYR A 578 -7.02 -34.65 8.40
N TYR A 579 -7.32 -34.31 9.65
CA TYR A 579 -6.52 -33.32 10.41
C TYR A 579 -5.06 -33.72 10.57
N LYS A 580 -4.76 -34.99 10.88
CA LYS A 580 -3.37 -35.49 10.96
C LYS A 580 -2.64 -35.36 9.63
N HIS A 581 -3.33 -35.57 8.50
CA HIS A 581 -2.73 -35.42 7.17
C HIS A 581 -2.35 -33.97 6.85
N TYR A 582 -2.98 -32.98 7.49
CA TYR A 582 -2.63 -31.55 7.39
C TYR A 582 -1.75 -31.06 8.57
N ASP A 583 -1.11 -31.96 9.32
CA ASP A 583 -0.28 -31.66 10.51
C ASP A 583 -1.03 -30.91 11.63
N ARG A 584 -2.35 -31.13 11.69
CA ARG A 584 -3.26 -30.57 12.71
C ARG A 584 -3.62 -31.60 13.77
N ASP A 585 -2.60 -32.25 14.33
CA ASP A 585 -2.76 -33.16 15.49
C ASP A 585 -3.51 -32.47 16.65
N ASP A 586 -3.29 -31.17 16.82
CA ASP A 586 -3.96 -30.33 17.81
C ASP A 586 -5.47 -30.25 17.62
N LEU A 587 -5.97 -30.35 16.37
CA LEU A 587 -7.39 -30.45 16.06
C LEU A 587 -7.91 -31.87 16.20
N ALA A 588 -7.13 -32.88 15.80
CA ALA A 588 -7.52 -34.28 15.97
C ALA A 588 -7.72 -34.66 17.44
N GLU A 589 -7.05 -33.99 18.38
CA GLU A 589 -7.27 -34.13 19.84
C GLU A 589 -8.62 -33.60 20.35
N LEU A 590 -9.35 -32.81 19.56
CA LEU A 590 -10.67 -32.27 19.94
C LEU A 590 -11.82 -33.26 19.70
N LEU A 591 -11.59 -34.29 18.88
CA LEU A 591 -12.54 -35.36 18.52
C LEU A 591 -12.42 -36.53 19.50
#